data_AF-A0A6I1NPS8-F1
#
_entry.id   AF-A0A6I1NPS8-F1
#
_cell.length_a   1.000
_cell.length_b   1.000
_cell.length_c   1.000
_cell.angle_alpha   90.00
_cell.angle_beta   90.00
_cell.angle_gamma   90.00
#
_symmetry.space_group_name_H-M   'P 1'
#
loop_
_entity.id
_entity.type
_entity.pdbx_description
1 polymer ?
#
loop_
_entity_poly.entity_id
_entity_poly.type
_entity_poly.pdbx_seq_one_letter_code
_entity_poly.pdbx_strand_id
1 'polypeptide(L)'
;MILINYFARYREQLGIEGEKIALDGSLKTIDDVRKRLGARGAIWREVLGETSLMCALNQELCTPAAPIEDFDEIAFFPQVTGG
;
A
#
# COMPACT_ATOMS: atom_id res chain seq x y z
N MET A 1 3.51 13.17 7.52
CA MET A 1 3.95 12.16 6.54
C MET A 1 3.13 10.88 6.74
N ILE A 2 3.09 9.95 5.78
CA ILE A 2 2.52 8.60 5.98
C ILE A 2 3.59 7.51 5.80
N LEU A 3 3.46 6.42 6.53
CA LEU A 3 4.31 5.23 6.45
C LEU A 3 3.65 4.21 5.53
N ILE A 4 4.44 3.60 4.64
CA ILE A 4 3.98 2.52 3.78
C ILE A 4 4.87 1.32 3.99
N ASN A 5 4.28 0.17 4.31
CA ASN A 5 4.97 -1.09 4.53
C ASN A 5 4.49 -2.12 3.50
N TYR A 6 5.42 -2.91 2.95
CA TYR A 6 5.15 -3.98 2.00
C TYR A 6 5.55 -5.31 2.63
N PHE A 7 4.71 -6.34 2.52
CA PHE A 7 4.99 -7.65 3.11
C PHE A 7 4.97 -8.79 2.10
N ALA A 8 5.51 -9.94 2.53
CA ALA A 8 5.58 -11.18 1.76
C ALA A 8 6.16 -10.94 0.35
N ARG A 9 5.54 -11.53 -0.68
CA ARG A 9 6.01 -11.42 -2.07
C ARG A 9 6.04 -9.98 -2.59
N TYR A 10 5.24 -9.06 -2.04
CA TYR A 10 5.24 -7.67 -2.49
C TYR A 10 6.54 -6.97 -2.12
N ARG A 11 7.04 -7.20 -0.91
CA ARG A 11 8.38 -6.73 -0.50
C ARG A 11 9.47 -7.26 -1.43
N GLU A 12 9.42 -8.56 -1.74
CA GLU A 12 10.41 -9.23 -2.57
C GLU A 12 10.40 -8.71 -4.01
N GLN A 13 9.21 -8.52 -4.58
CA GLN A 13 9.03 -8.01 -5.95
C GLN A 13 9.38 -6.52 -6.09
N LEU A 14 9.04 -5.71 -5.08
CA LEU A 14 9.34 -4.27 -5.08
C LEU A 14 10.78 -3.97 -4.64
N GLY A 15 11.43 -4.92 -3.96
CA GLY A 15 12.80 -4.80 -3.47
C GLY A 15 12.96 -3.83 -2.27
N ILE A 16 11.85 -3.42 -1.65
CA ILE A 16 11.86 -2.52 -0.49
C ILE A 16 10.84 -2.98 0.56
N GLU A 17 11.19 -2.81 1.84
CA GLU A 17 10.33 -3.14 2.99
C GLU A 17 9.25 -2.11 3.26
N GLY A 18 9.55 -0.85 2.99
CA GLY A 18 8.65 0.24 3.23
C GLY A 18 9.30 1.58 2.90
N GLU A 19 8.49 2.62 2.92
CA GLU A 19 8.90 3.98 2.61
C GLU A 19 8.04 5.02 3.33
N LYS A 20 8.50 6.27 3.28
CA LYS A 20 7.80 7.43 3.81
C LYS A 20 7.34 8.30 2.65
N ILE A 21 6.05 8.64 2.60
CA ILE A 21 5.51 9.55 1.60
C ILE A 21 4.96 10.80 2.28
N ALA A 22 5.15 11.96 1.66
CA ALA A 22 4.51 13.18 2.10
C ALA A 22 3.00 13.07 1.82
N LEU A 23 2.19 13.27 2.85
CA LEU A 23 0.76 13.43 2.67
C LEU A 23 0.52 14.81 2.06
N ASP A 24 -0.08 14.84 0.88
CA ASP A 24 -0.48 16.06 0.21
C ASP A 24 -1.98 16.04 -0.07
N GLY A 25 -2.52 17.17 -0.54
CA GLY A 25 -3.95 17.32 -0.77
C GLY A 25 -4.55 16.33 -1.78
N SER A 26 -3.74 15.63 -2.58
CA SER A 26 -4.19 14.63 -3.56
C SER A 26 -4.38 13.23 -2.96
N LEU A 27 -3.83 12.97 -1.77
CA LEU A 27 -3.91 11.69 -1.09
C LEU A 27 -4.99 11.76 -0.01
N LYS A 28 -6.18 11.19 -0.29
CA LYS A 28 -7.31 11.15 0.66
C LYS A 28 -7.61 9.76 1.18
N THR A 29 -7.26 8.74 0.39
CA THR A 29 -7.55 7.34 0.68
C THR A 29 -6.35 6.45 0.40
N ILE A 30 -6.39 5.22 0.91
CA ILE A 30 -5.39 4.18 0.58
C ILE A 30 -5.34 3.93 -0.93
N ASP A 31 -6.47 3.98 -1.64
CA ASP A 31 -6.51 3.79 -3.09
C ASP A 31 -5.77 4.90 -3.85
N ASP A 32 -5.79 6.14 -3.36
CA ASP A 32 -5.01 7.24 -3.93
C ASP A 32 -3.51 6.98 -3.77
N VAL A 33 -3.10 6.50 -2.60
CA VAL A 33 -1.71 6.10 -2.33
C VAL A 33 -1.31 4.96 -3.25
N ARG A 34 -2.13 3.91 -3.36
CA ARG A 34 -1.91 2.75 -4.23
C ARG A 34 -1.76 3.16 -5.69
N LYS A 35 -2.65 4.03 -6.20
CA LYS A 35 -2.57 4.58 -7.57
C LYS A 35 -1.29 5.38 -7.80
N ARG A 36 -0.91 6.22 -6.83
CA ARG A 36 0.33 7.00 -6.89
C ARG A 36 1.56 6.10 -6.95
N LEU A 37 1.61 5.05 -6.13
CA LEU A 37 2.69 4.07 -6.15
C LEU A 37 2.72 3.30 -7.49
N GLY A 38 1.56 2.83 -7.97
CA GLY A 38 1.43 2.12 -9.25
C GLY A 38 1.81 2.96 -10.48
N ALA A 39 1.86 4.29 -10.36
CA ALA A 39 2.33 5.17 -11.42
C ALA A 39 3.87 5.20 -11.57
N ARG A 40 4.63 4.65 -10.60
CA ARG A 40 6.11 4.71 -10.59
C ARG A 40 6.79 3.77 -11.59
N GLY A 41 6.10 2.74 -12.07
CA GLY A 41 6.65 1.79 -13.02
C GLY A 41 5.80 0.55 -13.22
N ALA A 42 6.19 -0.29 -14.18
CA ALA A 42 5.44 -1.49 -14.53
C ALA A 42 5.32 -2.47 -13.35
N ILE A 43 6.44 -2.74 -12.66
CA ILE A 43 6.45 -3.64 -11.50
C ILE A 43 5.52 -3.16 -10.38
N TRP A 44 5.51 -1.86 -10.08
CA TRP A 44 4.64 -1.26 -9.09
C TRP A 44 3.16 -1.43 -9.43
N ARG A 45 2.82 -1.21 -10.70
CA ARG A 45 1.45 -1.39 -11.21
C ARG A 45 1.00 -2.84 -11.18
N GLU A 46 1.90 -3.77 -11.50
CA GLU A 46 1.62 -5.20 -11.48
C GLU A 46 1.35 -5.67 -10.04
N VAL A 47 2.28 -5.41 -9.13
CA VAL A 47 2.20 -5.84 -7.73
C VAL A 47 1.00 -5.20 -7.01
N LEU A 48 0.85 -3.87 -7.11
CA LEU A 48 -0.23 -3.14 -6.41
C LEU A 48 -1.56 -3.13 -7.19
N GLY A 49 -1.59 -3.72 -8.38
CA GLY A 49 -2.76 -3.88 -9.22
C GLY A 49 -3.44 -5.23 -9.09
N GLU A 50 -2.88 -6.17 -8.32
CA GLU A 50 -3.47 -7.48 -8.11
C GLU A 50 -4.85 -7.40 -7.46
N THR A 51 -5.78 -8.23 -7.94
CA THR A 51 -7.14 -8.32 -7.38
C THR A 51 -7.17 -8.93 -5.98
N SER A 52 -6.13 -9.69 -5.61
CA SER A 52 -5.97 -10.31 -4.29
C SER A 52 -5.19 -9.44 -3.30
N LEU A 53 -4.91 -8.19 -3.65
CA LEU A 53 -4.22 -7.26 -2.75
C LEU A 53 -5.08 -7.00 -1.51
N MET A 54 -4.46 -7.14 -0.34
CA MET A 54 -5.00 -6.74 0.94
C MET A 54 -4.26 -5.50 1.44
N CYS A 55 -4.97 -4.68 2.22
CA CYS A 55 -4.39 -3.53 2.89
C CYS A 55 -4.83 -3.43 4.35
N ALA A 56 -3.97 -2.82 5.16
CA ALA A 56 -4.30 -2.44 6.53
C ALA A 56 -3.93 -0.97 6.76
N LEU A 57 -4.73 -0.30 7.61
CA LEU A 57 -4.48 1.04 8.11
C LEU A 57 -4.24 0.92 9.61
N ASN A 58 -3.11 1.39 10.12
CA ASN A 58 -2.77 1.35 11.53
C ASN A 58 -2.95 -0.05 12.15
N GLN A 59 -2.45 -1.07 11.45
CA GLN A 59 -2.52 -2.50 11.82
C GLN A 59 -3.91 -3.13 11.76
N GLU A 60 -4.92 -2.42 11.26
CA GLU A 60 -6.28 -2.93 11.08
C GLU A 60 -6.61 -3.16 9.60
N LEU A 61 -7.13 -4.35 9.28
CA LEU A 61 -7.58 -4.68 7.93
C LEU A 61 -8.69 -3.72 7.50
N CYS A 62 -8.52 -3.14 6.31
CA CYS A 62 -9.46 -2.14 5.80
C CYS A 62 -9.63 -2.28 4.29
N THR A 63 -10.56 -1.49 3.74
CA THR A 63 -10.75 -1.40 2.30
C THR A 63 -9.86 -0.31 1.72
N PRO A 64 -9.51 -0.35 0.42
CA PRO A 64 -8.76 0.73 -0.24
C PRO A 64 -9.47 2.10 -0.18
N ALA A 65 -10.77 2.14 0.10
CA ALA A 65 -11.52 3.39 0.27
C ALA A 65 -11.35 4.03 1.65
N ALA A 66 -10.62 3.40 2.58
CA ALA A 66 -10.38 3.95 3.91
C ALA A 66 -9.67 5.31 3.81
N PRO A 67 -10.16 6.34 4.52
CA PRO A 67 -9.52 7.64 4.57
C PRO A 67 -8.18 7.54 5.29
N ILE A 68 -7.25 8.44 4.93
CA ILE A 68 -5.93 8.51 5.55
C ILE A 68 -5.66 9.90 6.09
N GLU A 69 -4.91 9.95 7.18
CA GLU A 69 -4.48 11.13 7.89
C GLU A 69 -2.96 11.19 8.00
N ASP A 70 -2.46 12.32 8.52
CA ASP A 70 -1.04 12.45 8.75
C ASP A 70 -0.59 11.49 9.86
N PHE A 71 0.58 10.88 9.68
CA PHE A 71 1.19 9.86 10.55
C PHE A 71 0.56 8.47 10.47
N ASP A 72 -0.40 8.24 9.58
CA ASP A 72 -0.94 6.90 9.35
C ASP A 72 0.10 5.93 8.79
N GLU A 73 -0.07 4.66 9.18
CA GLU A 73 0.67 3.53 8.64
C GLU A 73 -0.22 2.67 7.74
N ILE A 74 0.19 2.52 6.49
CA ILE A 74 -0.49 1.71 5.49
C ILE A 74 0.37 0.47 5.21
N ALA A 75 -0.24 -0.71 5.26
CA ALA A 75 0.40 -1.95 4.84
C ALA A 75 -0.24 -2.48 3.56
N PHE A 76 0.57 -2.91 2.60
CA PHE A 76 0.15 -3.65 1.41
C PHE A 76 0.73 -5.06 1.41
N PHE A 77 -0.11 -6.05 1.19
CA PHE A 77 0.29 -7.45 1.20
C PHE A 77 -0.66 -8.32 0.38
N PRO A 78 -0.18 -9.44 -0.19
CA PRO A 78 -1.06 -10.37 -0.88
C PRO A 78 -1.99 -11.07 0.11
N GLN A 79 -3.11 -11.60 -0.38
CA GLN A 79 -3.95 -12.51 0.41
C GLN A 79 -3.11 -13.67 0.96
N VAL A 80 -3.18 -13.85 2.28
CA VAL A 80 -2.50 -14.96 2.96
C VAL A 80 -3.21 -16.25 2.57
N THR A 81 -2.62 -17.03 1.67
CA THR A 81 -2.96 -18.45 1.54
C THR A 81 -2.32 -19.15 2.72
N GLY A 82 -3.07 -19.25 3.84
CA GLY A 82 -2.66 -20.09 4.96
C GLY A 82 -2.42 -21.52 4.44
N GLY A 83 -1.24 -22.07 4.77
CA GLY A 83 -1.02 -23.51 4.80
C GLY A 83 -1.62 -24.12 6.05
#